data_AF-A0A1F3BJL8-F1
#
_entry.id   AF-A0A1F3BJL8-F1
#
_cell.length_a   1.000
_cell.length_b   1.000
_cell.length_c   1.000
_cell.angle_alpha   90.00
_cell.angle_beta   90.00
_cell.angle_gamma   90.00
#
_symmetry.space_group_name_H-M   'P 1'
#
loop_
_entity.id
_entity.type
_entity.pdbx_description
1 polymer ?
#
loop_
_entity_poly.entity_id
_entity_poly.type
_entity_poly.pdbx_seq_one_letter_code
_entity_poly.pdbx_strand_id
1 'polypeptide(L)'
;MDKANEGYIKFNLNWEEKPFDFTDNDFLSLNSCRQKLFELGLIGAYPDGIGYGNISIRYKKNKFIISGSETGNFKNLSKDHYALVEDYNINDNSVHCVGLTKASSESMSHAAVYDSNPNVNAVIHVHHKKLWDNYLIVFPTTDSKAEFGTPEMAFEISRLATSNNGIIIMGGHKEGIIGYGENLNETTNIIINLYNTL
;
A
#
# COMPACT_ATOMS: atom_id res chain seq x y z
N MET A 1 5.84 13.51 -19.10
CA MET A 1 5.48 13.47 -17.67
C MET A 1 6.21 12.28 -17.10
N ASP A 2 7.10 12.48 -16.14
CA ASP A 2 8.03 11.47 -15.66
C ASP A 2 7.28 10.28 -15.04
N LYS A 3 7.01 9.29 -15.89
CA LYS A 3 6.47 7.96 -15.61
C LYS A 3 7.56 6.99 -15.14
N ALA A 4 8.78 7.48 -15.01
CA ALA A 4 9.93 6.65 -14.71
C ALA A 4 9.86 6.25 -13.23
N ASN A 5 9.29 5.07 -12.99
CA ASN A 5 9.65 4.11 -11.94
C ASN A 5 8.44 3.40 -11.29
N GLU A 6 7.18 3.72 -11.59
CA GLU A 6 6.05 3.08 -10.89
C GLU A 6 5.90 1.57 -11.16
N GLY A 7 5.40 0.81 -10.17
CA GLY A 7 5.12 -0.63 -10.30
C GLY A 7 6.33 -1.57 -10.28
N TYR A 8 7.55 -1.04 -10.17
CA TYR A 8 8.77 -1.84 -10.05
C TYR A 8 9.25 -1.93 -8.60
N ILE A 9 9.77 -3.10 -8.23
CA ILE A 9 10.31 -3.35 -6.89
C ILE A 9 11.73 -2.78 -6.81
N LYS A 10 11.92 -1.76 -5.97
CA LYS A 10 13.24 -1.12 -5.73
C LYS A 10 14.00 -1.68 -4.52
N PHE A 11 13.34 -2.49 -3.69
CA PHE A 11 13.96 -3.15 -2.54
C PHE A 11 14.51 -4.54 -2.90
N ASN A 12 15.42 -5.04 -2.08
CA ASN A 12 15.93 -6.40 -2.16
C ASN A 12 14.83 -7.38 -1.76
N LEU A 13 14.15 -7.96 -2.75
CA LEU A 13 13.08 -8.93 -2.53
C LEU A 13 13.64 -10.35 -2.42
N ASN A 14 13.46 -10.97 -1.26
CA ASN A 14 13.48 -12.41 -1.11
C ASN A 14 12.05 -12.95 -1.25
N TRP A 15 11.75 -13.63 -2.35
CA TRP A 15 10.42 -14.19 -2.61
C TRP A 15 10.48 -15.71 -2.63
N GLU A 16 9.74 -16.32 -1.71
CA GLU A 16 9.46 -17.74 -1.74
C GLU A 16 8.15 -17.98 -2.49
N GLU A 17 8.26 -18.47 -3.74
CA GLU A 17 7.12 -18.84 -4.57
C GLU A 17 6.49 -20.15 -4.07
N LYS A 18 5.63 -20.02 -3.07
CA LYS A 18 4.82 -21.11 -2.52
C LYS A 18 3.48 -20.56 -2.06
N PRO A 19 2.42 -21.38 -2.08
CA PRO A 19 1.13 -20.96 -1.55
C PRO A 19 1.23 -20.69 -0.05
N PHE A 20 0.45 -19.73 0.44
CA PHE A 20 0.16 -19.57 1.85
C PHE A 20 -1.35 -19.44 2.02
N ASP A 21 -1.84 -19.89 3.18
CA ASP A 21 -3.25 -19.80 3.52
C ASP A 21 -3.51 -18.63 4.45
N PHE A 22 -4.64 -17.97 4.21
CA PHE A 22 -5.24 -16.99 5.11
C PHE A 22 -6.76 -17.16 5.08
N THR A 23 -7.42 -16.62 6.11
CA THR A 23 -8.84 -16.92 6.35
C THR A 23 -9.72 -16.40 5.22
N ASP A 24 -10.86 -17.05 4.98
CA ASP A 24 -11.83 -16.56 3.99
C ASP A 24 -12.39 -15.19 4.39
N ASN A 25 -12.50 -14.90 5.69
CA ASN A 25 -12.93 -13.59 6.18
C ASN A 25 -11.94 -12.48 5.81
N ASP A 26 -10.64 -12.73 5.99
CA ASP A 26 -9.58 -11.79 5.60
C ASP A 26 -9.58 -11.56 4.08
N PHE A 27 -9.69 -12.65 3.30
CA PHE A 27 -9.78 -12.60 1.85
C PHE A 27 -10.98 -11.79 1.35
N LEU A 28 -12.18 -12.08 1.87
CA LEU A 28 -13.40 -11.37 1.50
C LEU A 28 -13.33 -9.89 1.89
N SER A 29 -12.76 -9.59 3.06
CA SER A 29 -12.60 -8.21 3.53
C SER A 29 -11.64 -7.41 2.65
N LEU A 30 -10.45 -7.95 2.37
CA LEU A 30 -9.47 -7.38 1.45
C LEU A 30 -10.08 -7.11 0.08
N ASN A 31 -10.70 -8.14 -0.51
CA ASN A 31 -11.28 -8.03 -1.84
C ASN A 31 -12.45 -7.06 -1.91
N SER A 32 -13.34 -7.04 -0.91
CA SER A 32 -14.47 -6.09 -0.91
C SER A 32 -13.99 -4.65 -0.87
N CYS A 33 -13.00 -4.35 -0.03
CA CYS A 33 -12.44 -3.00 0.07
C CYS A 33 -11.65 -2.62 -1.18
N ARG A 34 -10.80 -3.52 -1.66
CA ARG A 34 -10.04 -3.35 -2.91
C ARG A 34 -10.95 -3.10 -4.11
N GLN A 35 -12.06 -3.83 -4.21
CA GLN A 35 -13.03 -3.70 -5.30
C GLN A 35 -13.66 -2.30 -5.33
N LYS A 36 -14.05 -1.76 -4.17
CA LYS A 36 -14.58 -0.38 -4.08
C LYS A 36 -13.56 0.64 -4.59
N LEU A 37 -12.31 0.51 -4.18
CA LEU A 37 -11.23 1.42 -4.58
C LEU A 37 -10.89 1.26 -6.07
N PHE A 38 -10.93 0.04 -6.59
CA PHE A 38 -10.73 -0.26 -8.00
C PHE A 38 -11.83 0.35 -8.88
N GLU A 39 -13.09 0.26 -8.46
CA GLU A 39 -14.24 0.87 -9.17
C GLU A 39 -14.19 2.39 -9.21
N LEU A 40 -13.55 3.02 -8.21
CA LEU A 40 -13.29 4.46 -8.17
C LEU A 40 -12.02 4.87 -8.94
N GLY A 41 -11.29 3.91 -9.52
CA GLY A 41 -10.03 4.17 -10.23
C GLY A 41 -8.85 4.55 -9.31
N LEU A 42 -8.98 4.32 -8.00
CA LEU A 42 -7.95 4.63 -6.98
C LEU A 42 -6.89 3.53 -6.86
N ILE A 43 -7.24 2.30 -7.24
CA ILE A 43 -6.34 1.16 -7.46
C ILE A 43 -6.61 0.67 -8.88
N GLY A 44 -5.58 0.34 -9.65
CA GLY A 44 -5.78 -0.05 -11.03
C GLY A 44 -4.49 -0.21 -11.80
N ALA A 45 -4.55 -0.08 -13.11
CA ALA A 45 -3.36 -0.05 -13.95
C ALA A 45 -3.45 1.09 -14.96
N TYR A 46 -2.30 1.67 -15.27
CA TYR A 46 -2.17 2.65 -16.33
C TYR A 46 -2.31 1.98 -17.72
N PRO A 47 -2.54 2.75 -18.81
CA PRO A 47 -2.70 2.18 -20.16
C PRO A 47 -1.50 1.38 -20.68
N ASP A 48 -0.30 1.60 -20.12
CA ASP A 48 0.92 0.86 -20.40
C ASP A 48 1.08 -0.42 -19.55
N GLY A 49 0.06 -0.77 -18.76
CA GLY A 49 0.00 -2.01 -17.97
C GLY A 49 0.66 -1.92 -16.60
N ILE A 50 1.24 -0.78 -16.23
CA ILE A 50 1.84 -0.58 -14.91
C ILE A 50 0.71 -0.49 -13.86
N GLY A 51 0.67 -1.45 -12.94
CA GLY A 51 -0.28 -1.47 -11.84
C GLY A 51 0.07 -0.43 -10.77
N TYR A 52 -0.95 0.19 -10.17
CA TYR A 52 -0.83 1.18 -9.11
C TYR A 52 -1.83 0.92 -7.98
N GLY A 53 -1.48 1.41 -6.79
CA GLY A 53 -2.26 1.21 -5.58
C GLY A 53 -2.25 -0.23 -5.07
N ASN A 54 -2.40 -0.41 -3.76
CA ASN A 54 -2.38 -1.70 -3.10
C ASN A 54 -2.99 -1.61 -1.70
N ILE A 55 -3.28 -2.76 -1.11
CA ILE A 55 -3.98 -2.86 0.17
C ILE A 55 -3.41 -4.00 1.01
N SER A 56 -3.31 -3.78 2.32
CA SER A 56 -2.87 -4.81 3.26
C SER A 56 -3.66 -4.80 4.56
N ILE A 57 -3.61 -5.95 5.24
CA ILE A 57 -4.01 -6.10 6.63
C ILE A 57 -2.88 -6.72 7.45
N ARG A 58 -2.78 -6.30 8.71
CA ARG A 58 -1.86 -6.91 9.67
C ARG A 58 -2.32 -8.34 9.96
N TYR A 59 -1.40 -9.29 9.87
CA TYR A 59 -1.67 -10.70 10.15
C TYR A 59 -1.19 -11.10 11.54
N LYS A 60 0.08 -10.81 11.88
CA LYS A 60 0.66 -11.12 13.18
C LYS A 60 1.86 -10.24 13.47
N LYS A 61 1.78 -9.42 14.53
CA LYS A 61 2.80 -8.39 14.82
C LYS A 61 3.09 -7.61 13.54
N ASN A 62 4.33 -7.57 13.06
CA ASN A 62 4.72 -6.86 11.85
C ASN A 62 4.58 -7.68 10.55
N LYS A 63 4.07 -8.93 10.61
CA LYS A 63 3.70 -9.68 9.40
C LYS A 63 2.35 -9.20 8.87
N PHE A 64 2.20 -9.10 7.57
CA PHE A 64 0.97 -8.61 6.94
C PHE A 64 0.70 -9.27 5.59
N ILE A 65 -0.59 -9.37 5.25
CA ILE A 65 -1.06 -9.87 3.96
C ILE A 65 -1.29 -8.65 3.08
N ILE A 66 -0.72 -8.65 1.87
CA ILE A 66 -0.78 -7.53 0.93
C ILE A 66 -1.16 -8.02 -0.47
N SER A 67 -1.89 -7.21 -1.23
CA SER A 67 -2.10 -7.45 -2.66
C SER A 67 -0.76 -7.51 -3.40
N GLY A 68 -0.61 -8.43 -4.34
CA GLY A 68 0.64 -8.63 -5.06
C GLY A 68 0.98 -7.47 -6.01
N SER A 69 2.24 -7.45 -6.44
CA SER A 69 2.72 -6.55 -7.48
C SER A 69 1.92 -6.70 -8.76
N GLU A 70 1.67 -5.59 -9.46
CA GLU A 70 0.94 -5.53 -10.75
C GLU A 70 -0.51 -6.06 -10.73
N THR A 71 -1.06 -6.37 -9.55
CA THR A 71 -2.42 -6.91 -9.43
C THR A 71 -3.52 -5.90 -9.79
N GLY A 72 -3.16 -4.63 -9.92
CA GLY A 72 -4.00 -3.59 -10.49
C GLY A 72 -4.50 -3.87 -11.91
N ASN A 73 -3.86 -4.77 -12.66
CA ASN A 73 -4.34 -5.21 -13.98
C ASN A 73 -5.55 -6.16 -13.93
N PHE A 74 -5.87 -6.72 -12.77
CA PHE A 74 -6.96 -7.68 -12.63
C PHE A 74 -8.19 -7.02 -12.00
N LYS A 75 -9.36 -7.17 -12.62
CA LYS A 75 -10.61 -6.71 -12.01
C LYS A 75 -10.93 -7.47 -10.72
N ASN A 76 -10.76 -8.78 -10.72
CA ASN A 76 -11.04 -9.65 -9.57
C ASN A 76 -9.77 -10.37 -9.13
N LEU A 77 -9.53 -10.48 -7.83
CA LEU A 77 -8.38 -11.19 -7.27
C LEU A 77 -8.81 -12.50 -6.60
N SER A 78 -8.07 -13.57 -6.87
CA SER A 78 -8.05 -14.80 -6.06
C SER A 78 -7.03 -14.69 -4.91
N LYS A 79 -6.99 -15.67 -4.00
CA LYS A 79 -5.97 -15.72 -2.93
C LYS A 79 -4.54 -15.73 -3.47
N ASP A 80 -4.32 -16.30 -4.65
CA ASP A 80 -3.01 -16.37 -5.31
C ASP A 80 -2.44 -14.99 -5.70
N HIS A 81 -3.31 -13.98 -5.77
CA HIS A 81 -2.92 -12.60 -6.03
C HIS A 81 -2.55 -11.81 -4.76
N TYR A 82 -2.44 -12.49 -3.62
CA TYR A 82 -1.94 -11.91 -2.38
C TYR A 82 -0.61 -12.56 -2.01
N ALA A 83 0.17 -11.83 -1.23
CA ALA A 83 1.42 -12.29 -0.64
C ALA A 83 1.40 -12.03 0.87
N LEU A 84 2.05 -12.90 1.63
CA LEU A 84 2.36 -12.69 3.04
C LEU A 84 3.77 -12.11 3.14
N VAL A 85 3.88 -10.89 3.63
CA VAL A 85 5.17 -10.33 4.04
C VAL A 85 5.51 -10.88 5.43
N GLU A 86 6.56 -11.69 5.49
CA GLU A 86 6.98 -12.39 6.72
C GLU A 86 8.03 -11.63 7.51
N ASP A 87 8.86 -10.86 6.81
CA ASP A 87 9.94 -10.08 7.40
C ASP A 87 10.34 -8.92 6.49
N TYR A 88 10.96 -7.91 7.06
CA TYR A 88 11.52 -6.78 6.33
C TYR A 88 12.60 -6.07 7.15
N ASN A 89 13.48 -5.35 6.47
CA ASN A 89 14.43 -4.46 7.09
C ASN A 89 14.48 -3.15 6.30
N ILE A 90 14.05 -2.06 6.95
CA ILE A 90 14.00 -0.73 6.34
C ILE A 90 15.40 -0.24 6.00
N ASN A 91 16.37 -0.41 6.90
CA ASN A 91 17.74 0.06 6.68
C ASN A 91 18.43 -0.65 5.51
N ASP A 92 18.22 -1.96 5.39
CA ASP A 92 18.81 -2.79 4.32
C ASP A 92 17.98 -2.77 3.03
N ASN A 93 16.90 -1.97 3.01
CA ASN A 93 15.88 -1.94 1.97
C ASN A 93 15.50 -3.35 1.48
N SER A 94 15.08 -4.24 2.40
CA SER A 94 14.82 -5.65 2.07
C SER A 94 13.46 -6.13 2.58
N VAL A 95 12.82 -7.01 1.80
CA VAL A 95 11.53 -7.61 2.12
C VAL A 95 11.61 -9.10 1.85
N HIS A 96 11.12 -9.90 2.81
CA HIS A 96 10.88 -11.32 2.62
C HIS A 96 9.37 -11.58 2.55
N CYS A 97 8.90 -12.15 1.44
CA CYS A 97 7.51 -12.56 1.30
C CYS A 97 7.34 -13.98 0.77
N VAL A 98 6.18 -14.54 1.09
CA VAL A 98 5.69 -15.84 0.64
C VAL A 98 4.40 -15.62 -0.15
N GLY A 99 4.24 -16.30 -1.28
CA GLY A 99 2.99 -16.29 -2.04
C GLY A 99 3.18 -16.78 -3.47
N LEU A 100 2.06 -16.99 -4.18
CA LEU A 100 2.08 -17.28 -5.62
C LEU A 100 2.23 -16.01 -6.47
N THR A 101 2.36 -14.86 -5.82
CA THR A 101 2.75 -13.59 -6.43
C THR A 101 3.78 -12.88 -5.53
N LYS A 102 4.56 -11.98 -6.12
CA LYS A 102 5.42 -11.08 -5.37
C LYS A 102 4.56 -10.10 -4.57
N ALA A 103 4.96 -9.77 -3.36
CA ALA A 103 4.36 -8.68 -2.62
C ALA A 103 4.49 -7.35 -3.40
N SER A 104 3.56 -6.41 -3.16
CA SER A 104 3.57 -5.10 -3.83
C SER A 104 4.93 -4.40 -3.76
N SER A 105 5.26 -3.61 -4.79
CA SER A 105 6.41 -2.69 -4.80
C SER A 105 6.40 -1.66 -3.66
N GLU A 106 5.26 -1.45 -3.01
CA GLU A 106 5.10 -0.55 -1.86
C GLU A 106 5.01 -1.29 -0.51
N SER A 107 5.43 -2.56 -0.45
CA SER A 107 5.44 -3.34 0.79
C SER A 107 6.25 -2.67 1.90
N MET A 108 7.35 -1.97 1.56
CA MET A 108 8.15 -1.23 2.54
C MET A 108 7.38 -0.06 3.17
N SER A 109 6.57 0.64 2.39
CA SER A 109 5.70 1.72 2.87
C SER A 109 4.67 1.21 3.87
N HIS A 110 4.10 0.03 3.63
CA HIS A 110 3.15 -0.63 4.55
C HIS A 110 3.85 -1.12 5.82
N ALA A 111 5.03 -1.72 5.67
CA ALA A 111 5.88 -2.13 6.78
C ALA A 111 6.20 -0.95 7.71
N ALA A 112 6.58 0.21 7.16
CA ALA A 112 6.88 1.42 7.91
C ALA A 112 5.71 1.92 8.78
N VAL A 113 4.47 1.86 8.27
CA VAL A 113 3.27 2.17 9.06
C VAL A 113 3.08 1.14 10.17
N TYR A 114 3.16 -0.15 9.84
CA TYR A 114 2.93 -1.21 10.81
C TYR A 114 3.98 -1.26 11.93
N ASP A 115 5.23 -0.92 11.63
CA ASP A 115 6.32 -0.88 12.61
C ASP A 115 6.20 0.31 13.56
N SER A 116 5.88 1.50 13.01
CA SER A 116 5.76 2.74 13.78
C SER A 116 4.49 2.78 14.64
N ASN A 117 3.45 2.03 14.27
CA ASN A 117 2.18 2.06 14.96
C ASN A 117 1.55 0.67 15.18
N PRO A 118 1.60 0.12 16.41
CA PRO A 118 1.06 -1.21 16.70
C PRO A 118 -0.48 -1.28 16.70
N ASN A 119 -1.18 -0.13 16.76
CA ASN A 119 -2.66 -0.11 16.74
C ASN A 119 -3.23 -0.19 15.33
N VAL A 120 -2.45 0.15 14.31
CA VAL A 120 -2.87 0.08 12.90
C VAL A 120 -2.91 -1.38 12.46
N ASN A 121 -4.04 -1.80 11.87
CA ASN A 121 -4.19 -3.14 11.27
C ASN A 121 -4.53 -3.11 9.78
N ALA A 122 -4.69 -1.94 9.17
CA ALA A 122 -4.96 -1.81 7.74
C ALA A 122 -4.18 -0.64 7.16
N VAL A 123 -3.62 -0.85 5.96
CA VAL A 123 -2.93 0.16 5.18
C VAL A 123 -3.39 0.05 3.73
N ILE A 124 -3.71 1.19 3.13
CA ILE A 124 -4.19 1.30 1.77
C ILE A 124 -3.37 2.37 1.08
N HIS A 125 -2.73 2.01 -0.03
CA HIS A 125 -2.07 2.95 -0.91
C HIS A 125 -2.91 3.11 -2.18
N VAL A 126 -3.19 4.36 -2.57
CA VAL A 126 -3.98 4.70 -3.76
C VAL A 126 -3.30 5.78 -4.58
N HIS A 127 -3.66 5.87 -5.85
CA HIS A 127 -3.21 6.93 -6.74
C HIS A 127 -4.38 7.81 -7.16
N HIS A 128 -4.27 9.12 -6.95
CA HIS A 128 -5.22 10.07 -7.52
C HIS A 128 -4.64 11.49 -7.61
N LYS A 129 -4.31 11.93 -8.83
CA LYS A 129 -3.63 13.22 -9.07
C LYS A 129 -4.34 14.43 -8.45
N LYS A 130 -5.65 14.57 -8.64
CA LYS A 130 -6.41 15.73 -8.14
C LYS A 130 -6.46 15.75 -6.60
N LEU A 131 -6.50 14.58 -5.95
CA LEU A 131 -6.47 14.52 -4.49
C LEU A 131 -5.07 14.88 -3.99
N TRP A 132 -4.05 14.31 -4.61
CA TRP A 132 -2.66 14.60 -4.29
C TRP A 132 -2.38 16.11 -4.39
N ASP A 133 -2.80 16.77 -5.49
CA ASP A 133 -2.62 18.22 -5.67
C ASP A 133 -3.35 19.05 -4.60
N ASN A 134 -4.62 18.73 -4.35
CA ASN A 134 -5.47 19.51 -3.45
C ASN A 134 -5.02 19.43 -1.99
N TYR A 135 -4.39 18.32 -1.60
CA TYR A 135 -4.12 18.01 -0.20
C TYR A 135 -2.63 17.99 0.17
N LEU A 136 -1.72 18.25 -0.78
CA LEU A 136 -0.27 18.23 -0.59
C LEU A 136 0.23 19.16 0.55
N ILE A 137 -0.49 20.24 0.83
CA ILE A 137 -0.15 21.19 1.92
C ILE A 137 -1.17 21.17 3.06
N VAL A 138 -2.09 20.21 3.05
CA VAL A 138 -3.21 20.12 4.00
C VAL A 138 -3.02 18.93 4.94
N PHE A 139 -2.67 17.77 4.40
CA PHE A 139 -2.38 16.57 5.19
C PHE A 139 -0.89 16.39 5.47
N PRO A 140 -0.54 15.56 6.47
CA PRO A 140 0.82 15.06 6.63
C PRO A 140 1.40 14.60 5.30
N THR A 141 2.56 15.13 4.93
CA THR A 141 3.17 14.90 3.62
C THR A 141 4.65 14.54 3.79
N THR A 142 5.10 13.50 3.09
CA THR A 142 6.51 13.08 3.09
C THR A 142 7.39 14.07 2.32
N ASP A 143 8.69 14.10 2.60
CA ASP A 143 9.65 14.86 1.79
C ASP A 143 9.52 14.52 0.29
N SER A 144 9.56 15.54 -0.57
CA SER A 144 9.48 15.38 -2.03
C SER A 144 10.70 14.70 -2.65
N LYS A 145 11.80 14.58 -1.90
CA LYS A 145 13.02 13.87 -2.29
C LYS A 145 13.02 12.40 -1.89
N ALA A 146 12.11 11.98 -1.01
CA ALA A 146 11.98 10.59 -0.62
C ALA A 146 11.22 9.85 -1.73
N GLU A 147 11.91 9.07 -2.55
CA GLU A 147 11.28 8.31 -3.63
C GLU A 147 10.59 7.05 -3.12
N PHE A 148 9.50 6.63 -3.77
CA PHE A 148 8.86 5.36 -3.42
C PHE A 148 9.85 4.18 -3.49
N GLY A 149 9.60 3.14 -2.69
CA GLY A 149 10.42 1.93 -2.65
C GLY A 149 11.83 2.10 -2.06
N THR A 150 12.10 3.24 -1.40
CA THR A 150 13.37 3.55 -0.72
C THR A 150 13.24 3.57 0.80
N PRO A 151 14.33 3.38 1.56
CA PRO A 151 14.35 3.57 3.01
C PRO A 151 13.92 4.98 3.42
N GLU A 152 14.30 6.00 2.66
CA GLU A 152 13.95 7.40 2.95
C GLU A 152 12.44 7.61 2.99
N MET A 153 11.71 7.00 2.04
CA MET A 153 10.24 7.02 2.05
C MET A 153 9.68 6.31 3.28
N ALA A 154 10.23 5.14 3.63
CA ALA A 154 9.81 4.39 4.80
C ALA A 154 10.02 5.21 6.10
N PHE A 155 11.16 5.86 6.27
CA PHE A 155 11.42 6.71 7.44
C PHE A 155 10.46 7.90 7.52
N GLU A 156 10.17 8.54 6.38
CA GLU A 156 9.20 9.64 6.34
C GLU A 156 7.79 9.16 6.68
N ILE A 157 7.37 8.00 6.20
CA ILE A 157 6.08 7.40 6.55
C ILE A 157 6.04 7.09 8.06
N SER A 158 7.08 6.45 8.62
CA SER A 158 7.15 6.17 10.06
C SER A 158 7.10 7.43 10.91
N ARG A 159 7.71 8.54 10.45
CA ARG A 159 7.65 9.85 11.12
C ARG A 159 6.23 10.42 11.16
N LEU A 160 5.40 10.13 10.15
CA LEU A 160 4.07 10.72 9.99
C LEU A 160 2.93 9.82 10.51
N ALA A 161 3.12 8.50 10.59
CA ALA A 161 2.10 7.52 10.96
C ALA A 161 1.86 7.42 12.48
N THR A 162 1.70 8.55 13.17
CA THR A 162 1.69 8.62 14.64
C THR A 162 0.32 8.43 15.29
N SER A 163 -0.79 8.60 14.55
CA SER A 163 -2.17 8.44 15.05
C SER A 163 -2.73 7.04 14.76
N ASN A 164 -3.82 6.62 15.40
CA ASN A 164 -4.40 5.29 15.16
C ASN A 164 -5.02 5.13 13.75
N ASN A 165 -5.37 6.24 13.10
CA ASN A 165 -5.79 6.30 11.72
C ASN A 165 -5.33 7.63 11.10
N GLY A 166 -5.30 7.71 9.77
CA GLY A 166 -4.91 8.94 9.09
C GLY A 166 -4.68 8.81 7.60
N ILE A 167 -4.29 9.93 7.00
CA ILE A 167 -3.91 10.08 5.60
C ILE A 167 -2.50 10.67 5.55
N ILE A 168 -1.65 10.11 4.69
CA ILE A 168 -0.33 10.66 4.33
C ILE A 168 -0.34 10.88 2.82
N ILE A 169 0.06 12.09 2.39
CA ILE A 169 0.34 12.38 0.99
C ILE A 169 1.82 12.08 0.73
N MET A 170 2.12 11.34 -0.33
CA MET A 170 3.51 10.96 -0.63
C MET A 170 4.15 12.02 -1.53
N GLY A 171 4.93 12.93 -0.95
CA GLY A 171 5.50 14.07 -1.67
C GLY A 171 6.43 13.66 -2.81
N GLY A 172 7.27 12.65 -2.59
CA GLY A 172 8.20 12.10 -3.59
C GLY A 172 7.63 10.92 -4.39
N HIS A 173 6.33 10.63 -4.21
CA HIS A 173 5.56 9.69 -5.03
C HIS A 173 4.29 10.40 -5.50
N LYS A 174 4.41 11.07 -6.64
CA LYS A 174 3.33 11.84 -7.25
C LYS A 174 2.06 10.98 -7.44
N GLU A 175 0.90 11.54 -7.10
CA GLU A 175 -0.40 10.85 -7.08
C GLU A 175 -0.61 9.91 -5.89
N GLY A 176 0.46 9.48 -5.22
CA GLY A 176 0.45 8.51 -4.13
C GLY A 176 -0.12 9.06 -2.82
N ILE A 177 -1.07 8.32 -2.26
CA ILE A 177 -1.75 8.63 -1.00
C ILE A 177 -1.81 7.35 -0.19
N ILE A 178 -1.46 7.42 1.09
CA ILE A 178 -1.59 6.32 2.05
C ILE A 178 -2.71 6.65 3.03
N GLY A 179 -3.68 5.75 3.15
CA GLY A 179 -4.62 5.69 4.26
C GLY A 179 -4.24 4.56 5.20
N TYR A 180 -4.35 4.78 6.51
CA TYR A 180 -4.11 3.74 7.51
C TYR A 180 -5.12 3.83 8.65
N GLY A 181 -5.34 2.70 9.34
CA GLY A 181 -6.31 2.63 10.43
C GLY A 181 -6.34 1.29 11.17
N GLU A 182 -7.14 1.24 12.24
CA GLU A 182 -7.28 0.06 13.10
C GLU A 182 -8.01 -1.10 12.42
N ASN A 183 -8.77 -0.83 11.35
CA ASN A 183 -9.46 -1.84 10.55
C ASN A 183 -9.63 -1.40 9.09
N LEU A 184 -9.84 -2.39 8.21
CA LEU A 184 -9.85 -2.18 6.76
C LEU A 184 -11.04 -1.35 6.28
N ASN A 185 -12.23 -1.57 6.85
CA ASN A 185 -13.45 -0.86 6.45
C ASN A 185 -13.36 0.64 6.76
N GLU A 186 -12.93 0.99 7.96
CA GLU A 186 -12.71 2.38 8.37
C GLU A 186 -11.64 3.04 7.49
N THR A 187 -10.51 2.38 7.28
CA THR A 187 -9.42 2.89 6.44
C THR A 187 -9.89 3.14 5.00
N THR A 188 -10.70 2.22 4.45
CA THR A 188 -11.31 2.38 3.12
C THR A 188 -12.27 3.56 3.10
N ASN A 189 -13.10 3.73 4.13
CA ASN A 189 -14.04 4.84 4.23
C ASN A 189 -13.32 6.19 4.37
N ILE A 190 -12.18 6.26 5.06
CA ILE A 190 -11.35 7.47 5.12
C ILE A 190 -10.95 7.92 3.70
N ILE A 191 -10.45 6.99 2.89
CA ILE A 191 -10.04 7.27 1.50
C ILE A 191 -11.25 7.63 0.61
N ILE A 192 -12.36 6.90 0.73
CA ILE A 192 -13.57 7.19 -0.06
C ILE A 192 -14.17 8.55 0.32
N ASN A 193 -14.23 8.89 1.61
CA ASN A 193 -14.71 10.18 2.07
C ASN A 193 -13.84 11.31 1.54
N LEU A 194 -12.51 11.11 1.53
CA LEU A 194 -11.58 12.05 0.91
C LEU A 194 -11.87 12.21 -0.60
N TYR A 195 -12.06 11.10 -1.33
CA TYR A 195 -12.39 11.12 -2.75
C TYR A 195 -13.71 11.87 -3.04
N ASN A 196 -14.72 11.71 -2.19
CA ASN A 196 -16.02 12.37 -2.33
C ASN A 196 -16.00 13.88 -2.08
N THR A 197 -14.85 14.46 -1.69
CA THR A 197 -14.68 15.92 -1.55
C THR A 197 -14.33 16.63 -2.86
N LEU A 198 -14.07 15.87 -3.93
CA LEU A 198 -13.65 16.39 -5.25
C LEU A 198 -14.76 17.02 -6.07
#